data_AF-K9YSB2-F1
#
_entry.id   AF-K9YSB2-F1
#
_cell.length_a   1.000
_cell.length_b   1.000
_cell.length_c   1.000
_cell.angle_alpha   90.00
_cell.angle_beta   90.00
_cell.angle_gamma   90.00
#
_symmetry.space_group_name_H-M   'P 1'
#
loop_
_entity.id
_entity.type
_entity.pdbx_description
1 polymer ?
#
loop_
_entity_poly.entity_id
_entity_poly.type
_entity_poly.pdbx_seq_one_letter_code
_entity_poly.pdbx_strand_id
1 'polypeptide(L)'
;MFNPLYISSASLLLLLTLSTPALAQPSAPVAQSQVKQASEGEINSQEIEQFAKAIQEMRAIQIESRDKVNEALQNEGLSKERFREILKAQRNPQEDIDMSQQEQEQFETVSEKLAQIQRETQSNMKEAVESKGLEVPRFQQILAAVREQPTLRQEVQQIIQSESDE
;
A
#
# COMPACT_ATOMS: atom_id res chain seq x y z
N MET A 1 -23.16 55.09 -8.43
CA MET A 1 -23.73 55.95 -7.37
C MET A 1 -22.64 56.14 -6.32
N PHE A 2 -22.13 57.36 -6.24
CA PHE A 2 -21.08 57.81 -5.31
C PHE A 2 -21.73 58.48 -4.10
N ASN A 3 -21.11 58.35 -2.93
CA ASN A 3 -21.27 59.31 -1.83
C ASN A 3 -19.87 59.60 -1.21
N PRO A 4 -19.51 60.88 -0.95
CA PRO A 4 -18.18 61.28 -0.47
C PRO A 4 -18.13 61.77 1.00
N LEU A 5 -16.90 61.85 1.54
CA LEU A 5 -16.38 62.73 2.63
C LEU A 5 -17.04 62.59 4.02
N TYR A 6 -16.30 62.55 5.14
CA TYR A 6 -15.38 63.59 5.61
C TYR A 6 -14.10 63.07 6.29
N ILE A 7 -13.04 63.84 6.03
CA ILE A 7 -11.72 63.82 6.65
C ILE A 7 -11.84 64.42 8.06
N SER A 8 -11.27 63.76 9.07
CA SER A 8 -10.68 64.49 10.19
C SER A 8 -9.32 63.89 10.50
N SER A 9 -8.31 64.70 10.20
CA SER A 9 -6.90 64.46 10.46
C SER A 9 -6.60 64.65 11.94
N ALA A 10 -5.89 63.70 12.55
CA ALA A 10 -5.02 63.96 13.69
C ALA A 10 -3.94 62.86 13.79
N SER A 11 -2.78 63.19 13.23
CA SER A 11 -1.43 62.91 13.71
C SER A 11 -1.10 61.53 14.30
N LEU A 12 -0.34 60.78 13.49
CA LEU A 12 1.05 60.41 13.78
C LEU A 12 1.38 60.02 15.23
N LEU A 13 1.50 58.70 15.46
CA LEU A 13 2.60 58.16 16.26
C LEU A 13 3.00 56.79 15.70
N LEU A 14 4.13 56.84 15.00
CA LEU A 14 4.94 55.74 14.52
C LEU A 14 5.54 55.01 15.73
N LEU A 15 5.10 53.80 16.03
CA LEU A 15 5.85 52.85 16.86
C LEU A 15 5.93 51.51 16.13
N LEU A 16 7.05 51.35 15.45
CA LEU A 16 7.58 50.07 14.95
C LEU A 16 7.93 49.19 16.15
N THR A 17 7.08 48.21 16.45
CA THR A 17 7.50 47.00 17.14
C THR A 17 7.11 45.80 16.30
N LEU A 18 8.12 45.15 15.74
CA LEU A 18 8.00 43.87 15.05
C LEU A 18 7.43 42.84 16.03
N SER A 19 6.21 42.39 15.76
CA SER A 19 5.65 41.16 16.32
C SER A 19 4.81 40.55 15.21
N THR A 20 5.46 39.73 14.40
CA THR A 20 4.80 38.87 13.43
C THR A 20 3.78 38.00 14.18
N PRO A 21 2.46 38.12 13.93
CA PRO A 21 1.57 37.04 14.30
C PRO A 21 1.93 35.86 13.40
N ALA A 22 2.47 34.80 14.01
CA ALA A 22 2.62 33.51 13.34
C ALA A 22 1.25 33.14 12.75
N LEU A 23 1.18 33.04 11.42
CA LEU A 23 0.01 32.53 10.72
C LEU A 23 -0.15 31.07 11.16
N ALA A 24 -0.97 30.85 12.18
CA ALA A 24 -1.50 29.54 12.51
C ALA A 24 -2.35 29.09 11.30
N GLN A 25 -1.76 28.28 10.43
CA GLN A 25 -2.53 27.55 9.43
C GLN A 25 -3.48 26.60 10.17
N PRO A 26 -4.78 26.60 9.89
CA PRO A 26 -5.65 25.53 10.34
C PRO A 26 -5.24 24.27 9.57
N SER A 27 -4.52 23.37 10.23
CA SER A 27 -4.37 22.01 9.77
C SER A 27 -5.77 21.40 9.65
N ALA A 28 -6.20 21.16 8.42
CA ALA A 28 -7.36 20.35 8.15
C ALA A 28 -7.18 19.00 8.87
N PRO A 29 -8.21 18.46 9.55
CA PRO A 29 -8.11 17.15 10.15
C PRO A 29 -7.94 16.15 9.01
N VAL A 30 -6.75 15.56 8.91
CA VAL A 30 -6.53 14.37 8.10
C VAL A 30 -7.47 13.34 8.69
N ALA A 31 -8.46 12.91 7.91
CA ALA A 31 -9.36 11.84 8.28
C ALA A 31 -8.49 10.58 8.51
N GLN A 32 -8.12 10.35 9.77
CA GLN A 32 -7.70 9.04 10.21
C GLN A 32 -8.90 8.14 10.00
N SER A 33 -8.84 7.34 8.94
CA SER A 33 -9.70 6.18 8.77
C SER A 33 -9.66 5.40 10.07
N GLN A 34 -10.74 5.48 10.83
CA GLN A 34 -11.00 4.64 11.98
C GLN A 34 -11.07 3.20 11.45
N VAL A 35 -9.91 2.53 11.43
CA VAL A 35 -9.90 1.07 11.50
C VAL A 35 -10.56 0.78 12.83
N LYS A 36 -11.83 0.39 12.73
CA LYS A 36 -12.67 -0.05 13.84
C LYS A 36 -11.82 -1.05 14.63
N GLN A 37 -11.42 -0.63 15.83
CA GLN A 37 -10.60 -1.38 16.76
C GLN A 37 -11.41 -2.64 17.13
N ALA A 38 -11.25 -3.71 16.35
CA ALA A 38 -11.65 -5.04 16.78
C ALA A 38 -10.81 -5.30 18.02
N SER A 39 -11.48 -5.42 19.17
CA SER A 39 -10.94 -5.73 20.50
C SER A 39 -9.43 -6.00 20.56
N GLU A 40 -8.69 -5.12 21.23
CA GLU A 40 -7.32 -5.36 21.70
C GLU A 40 -7.31 -6.50 22.73
N GLY A 41 -7.64 -7.72 22.29
CA GLY A 41 -7.31 -8.92 23.02
C GLY A 41 -5.81 -9.15 22.91
N GLU A 42 -5.18 -9.46 24.04
CA GLU A 42 -3.80 -9.93 24.12
C GLU A 42 -3.57 -11.02 23.06
N ILE A 43 -2.51 -10.87 22.26
CA ILE A 43 -2.17 -11.86 21.23
C ILE A 43 -1.61 -13.09 21.94
N ASN A 44 -2.27 -14.23 21.77
CA ASN A 44 -1.85 -15.47 22.43
C ASN A 44 -0.99 -16.36 21.52
N SER A 45 -0.33 -17.36 22.09
CA SER A 45 0.59 -18.25 21.35
C SER A 45 -0.08 -19.02 20.20
N GLN A 46 -1.36 -19.39 20.31
CA GLN A 46 -2.08 -20.03 19.20
C GLN A 46 -2.23 -19.06 18.02
N GLU A 47 -2.56 -17.80 18.27
CA GLU A 47 -2.68 -16.79 17.22
C GLU A 47 -1.33 -16.50 16.56
N ILE A 48 -0.23 -16.55 17.32
CA ILE A 48 1.13 -16.40 16.79
C ILE A 48 1.50 -17.58 15.87
N GLU A 49 1.15 -18.81 16.24
CA GLU A 49 1.36 -20.00 15.42
C GLU A 49 0.54 -19.95 14.13
N GLN A 50 -0.76 -19.63 14.23
CA GLN A 50 -1.64 -19.48 13.06
C GLN A 50 -1.13 -18.38 12.11
N PHE A 51 -0.66 -17.27 12.67
CA PHE A 51 -0.07 -16.17 11.92
C PHE A 51 1.21 -16.60 11.19
N ALA A 52 2.12 -17.31 11.87
CA ALA A 52 3.36 -17.82 11.29
C ALA A 52 3.08 -18.74 10.08
N LYS A 53 2.16 -19.69 10.25
CA LYS A 53 1.73 -20.63 9.20
C LYS A 53 1.09 -19.91 8.01
N ALA A 54 0.22 -18.94 8.27
CA ALA A 54 -0.39 -18.12 7.22
C ALA A 54 0.69 -17.34 6.43
N ILE A 55 1.69 -16.78 7.11
CA ILE A 55 2.81 -16.08 6.45
C ILE A 55 3.63 -17.02 5.55
N GLN A 56 3.92 -18.25 5.97
CA GLN A 56 4.63 -19.21 5.13
C GLN A 56 3.83 -19.56 3.87
N GLU A 57 2.53 -19.83 4.01
CA GLU A 57 1.66 -20.14 2.87
C GLU A 57 1.54 -18.94 1.91
N MET A 58 1.37 -17.73 2.45
CA MET A 58 1.37 -16.50 1.65
C MET A 58 2.69 -16.28 0.89
N ARG A 59 3.85 -16.66 1.47
CA ARG A 59 5.14 -16.60 0.76
C ARG A 59 5.17 -17.55 -0.43
N ALA A 60 4.66 -18.77 -0.27
CA ALA A 60 4.57 -19.74 -1.37
C ALA A 60 3.66 -19.20 -2.50
N ILE A 61 2.49 -18.68 -2.15
CA ILE A 61 1.56 -18.04 -3.09
C ILE A 61 2.23 -16.87 -3.84
N GLN A 62 3.03 -16.05 -3.17
CA GLN A 62 3.76 -14.95 -3.81
C GLN A 62 4.83 -15.43 -4.79
N ILE A 63 5.52 -16.53 -4.48
CA ILE A 63 6.50 -17.14 -5.37
C ILE A 63 5.79 -17.65 -6.63
N GLU A 64 4.73 -18.44 -6.47
CA GLU A 64 3.94 -18.97 -7.59
C GLU A 64 3.37 -17.84 -8.47
N SER A 65 2.84 -16.79 -7.85
CA SER A 65 2.32 -15.60 -8.55
C SER A 65 3.41 -14.93 -9.39
N ARG A 66 4.63 -14.77 -8.85
CA ARG A 66 5.76 -14.23 -9.59
C ARG A 66 6.15 -15.10 -10.79
N ASP A 67 6.10 -16.41 -10.63
CA ASP A 67 6.43 -17.35 -11.71
C ASP A 67 5.39 -17.29 -12.83
N LYS A 68 4.10 -17.25 -12.49
CA LYS A 68 3.01 -17.03 -13.47
C LYS A 68 3.14 -15.71 -14.23
N VAL A 69 3.55 -14.63 -13.57
CA VAL A 69 3.81 -13.34 -14.25
C VAL A 69 4.97 -13.46 -15.24
N ASN A 70 6.06 -14.14 -14.87
CA ASN A 70 7.19 -14.34 -15.77
C ASN A 70 6.78 -15.20 -16.97
N GLU A 71 6.01 -16.27 -16.75
CA GLU A 71 5.49 -17.14 -17.81
C GLU A 71 4.56 -16.37 -18.76
N ALA A 72 3.64 -15.56 -18.24
CA ALA A 72 2.74 -14.76 -19.06
C ALA A 72 3.50 -13.81 -20.00
N LEU A 73 4.56 -13.18 -19.52
CA LEU A 73 5.43 -12.31 -20.32
C LEU A 73 6.22 -13.10 -21.38
N GLN A 74 6.80 -14.23 -20.99
CA GLN A 74 7.58 -15.09 -21.89
C GLN A 74 6.73 -15.68 -23.02
N ASN A 75 5.53 -16.17 -22.71
CA ASN A 75 4.62 -16.78 -23.68
C ASN A 75 4.15 -15.78 -24.74
N GLU A 76 4.00 -14.51 -24.39
CA GLU A 76 3.65 -13.44 -25.34
C GLU A 76 4.88 -12.83 -26.03
N GLY A 77 6.10 -13.26 -25.68
CA GLY A 77 7.33 -12.74 -26.24
C GLY A 77 7.63 -11.29 -25.84
N LEU A 78 7.07 -10.82 -24.72
CA LEU A 78 7.22 -9.45 -24.25
C LEU A 78 8.16 -9.42 -23.03
N SER A 79 9.26 -8.66 -23.11
CA SER A 79 10.17 -8.54 -21.97
C SER A 79 9.54 -7.75 -20.83
N LYS A 80 9.98 -8.03 -19.60
CA LYS A 80 9.50 -7.31 -18.41
C LYS A 80 9.83 -5.82 -18.46
N GLU A 81 11.01 -5.49 -18.97
CA GLU A 81 11.48 -4.12 -19.15
C GLU A 81 10.60 -3.38 -20.16
N ARG A 82 10.30 -4.01 -21.31
CA ARG A 82 9.44 -3.42 -22.34
C ARG A 82 8.00 -3.26 -21.87
N PHE A 83 7.44 -4.26 -21.19
CA PHE A 83 6.11 -4.14 -20.59
C PHE A 83 6.03 -2.96 -19.61
N ARG A 84 7.05 -2.76 -18.75
CA ARG A 84 7.09 -1.63 -17.80
C ARG A 84 7.21 -0.28 -18.49
N GLU A 85 8.01 -0.18 -19.55
CA GLU A 85 8.15 1.02 -20.35
C GLU A 85 6.79 1.42 -20.97
N ILE A 86 6.12 0.45 -21.60
CA ILE A 86 4.79 0.63 -22.17
C ILE A 86 3.78 1.05 -21.09
N LEU A 87 3.77 0.35 -19.95
CA LEU A 87 2.87 0.67 -18.84
C LEU A 87 3.07 2.09 -18.30
N LYS A 88 4.33 2.54 -18.23
CA LYS A 88 4.66 3.89 -17.78
C LYS A 88 4.15 4.94 -18.76
N ALA A 89 4.39 4.73 -20.06
CA ALA A 89 3.91 5.61 -21.13
C ALA A 89 2.37 5.73 -21.12
N GLN A 90 1.65 4.61 -20.98
CA GLN A 90 0.18 4.65 -20.89
C GLN A 90 -0.35 5.42 -19.68
N ARG A 91 0.41 5.52 -18.59
CA ARG A 91 0.01 6.28 -17.38
C ARG A 91 0.43 7.75 -17.43
N ASN A 92 1.30 8.12 -18.36
CA ASN A 92 1.86 9.46 -18.48
C ASN A 92 1.59 10.02 -19.88
N PRO A 93 0.57 10.88 -20.05
CA PRO A 93 0.22 11.45 -21.36
C PRO A 93 1.34 12.27 -22.04
N GLN A 94 2.41 12.60 -21.32
CA GLN A 94 3.56 13.34 -21.84
C GLN A 94 4.70 12.44 -22.33
N GLU A 95 4.61 11.13 -22.10
CA GLU A 95 5.64 10.17 -22.45
C GLU A 95 5.22 9.46 -23.74
N ASP A 96 5.84 9.87 -24.84
CA ASP A 96 5.65 9.25 -26.15
C ASP A 96 6.62 8.08 -26.29
N ILE A 97 6.12 6.94 -26.75
CA ILE A 97 6.93 5.76 -27.02
C ILE A 97 6.62 5.25 -28.41
N ASP A 98 7.66 4.86 -29.14
CA ASP A 98 7.48 4.12 -30.38
C ASP A 98 7.00 2.71 -30.02
N MET A 99 5.74 2.41 -30.33
CA MET A 99 5.11 1.11 -30.06
C MET A 99 4.54 0.57 -31.38
N SER A 100 4.96 -0.63 -31.73
CA SER A 100 4.38 -1.35 -32.86
C SER A 100 2.99 -1.90 -32.53
N GLN A 101 2.18 -2.18 -33.55
CA GLN A 101 0.88 -2.83 -33.38
C GLN A 101 1.00 -4.20 -32.68
N GLN A 102 2.06 -4.96 -32.99
CA GLN A 102 2.33 -6.23 -32.33
C GLN A 102 2.58 -6.05 -30.82
N GLU A 103 3.37 -5.05 -30.43
CA GLU A 103 3.63 -4.77 -29.02
C GLU A 103 2.38 -4.30 -28.28
N GLN A 104 1.48 -3.58 -28.97
CA GLN A 104 0.19 -3.21 -28.41
C GLN A 104 -0.64 -4.46 -28.08
N GLU A 105 -0.79 -5.40 -29.02
CA GLU A 105 -1.55 -6.64 -28.82
C GLU A 105 -0.95 -7.52 -27.72
N GLN A 106 0.38 -7.65 -27.70
CA GLN A 106 1.11 -8.37 -26.64
C GLN A 106 0.87 -7.70 -25.27
N PHE A 107 0.97 -6.37 -25.20
CA PHE A 107 0.78 -5.63 -23.96
C PHE A 107 -0.63 -5.77 -23.42
N GLU A 108 -1.66 -5.66 -24.26
CA GLU A 108 -3.06 -5.84 -23.89
C GLU A 108 -3.30 -7.24 -23.34
N THR A 109 -2.83 -8.27 -24.06
CA THR A 109 -2.96 -9.68 -23.63
C THR A 109 -2.26 -9.97 -22.30
N VAL A 110 -1.01 -9.50 -22.15
CA VAL A 110 -0.27 -9.63 -20.89
C VAL A 110 -0.99 -8.88 -19.76
N SER A 111 -1.49 -7.67 -20.02
CA SER A 111 -2.20 -6.88 -19.00
C SER A 111 -3.43 -7.60 -18.45
N GLU A 112 -4.22 -8.25 -19.31
CA GLU A 112 -5.37 -9.06 -18.89
C GLU A 112 -4.95 -10.25 -18.02
N LYS A 113 -3.92 -11.00 -18.45
CA LYS A 113 -3.38 -12.15 -17.69
C LYS A 113 -2.84 -11.72 -16.32
N LEU A 114 -2.09 -10.62 -16.26
CA LEU A 114 -1.55 -10.07 -15.02
C LEU A 114 -2.67 -9.63 -14.07
N ALA A 115 -3.73 -9.02 -14.59
CA ALA A 115 -4.89 -8.65 -13.78
C ALA A 115 -5.60 -9.88 -13.20
N GLN A 116 -5.69 -10.98 -13.97
CA GLN A 116 -6.23 -12.25 -13.46
C GLN A 116 -5.33 -12.85 -12.38
N ILE A 117 -4.02 -12.98 -12.63
CA ILE A 117 -3.05 -13.48 -11.66
C ILE A 117 -3.13 -12.68 -10.36
N GLN A 118 -3.26 -11.35 -10.45
CA GLN A 118 -3.39 -10.49 -9.27
C GLN A 118 -4.66 -10.80 -8.46
N ARG A 119 -5.81 -10.99 -9.11
CA ARG A 119 -7.07 -11.34 -8.43
C ARG A 119 -6.99 -12.71 -7.75
N GLU A 120 -6.46 -13.71 -8.45
CA GLU A 120 -6.25 -15.06 -7.90
C GLU A 120 -5.30 -15.02 -6.70
N THR A 121 -4.19 -14.30 -6.82
CA THR A 121 -3.22 -14.12 -5.73
C THR A 121 -3.87 -13.50 -4.48
N GLN A 122 -4.71 -12.47 -4.66
CA GLN A 122 -5.43 -11.85 -3.54
C GLN A 122 -6.42 -12.81 -2.88
N SER A 123 -7.16 -13.58 -3.68
CA SER A 123 -8.08 -14.61 -3.18
C SER A 123 -7.34 -15.67 -2.36
N ASN A 124 -6.25 -16.22 -2.91
CA ASN A 124 -5.48 -17.26 -2.26
C ASN A 124 -4.81 -16.75 -0.97
N MET A 125 -4.36 -15.50 -0.94
CA MET A 125 -3.84 -14.88 0.30
C MET A 125 -4.90 -14.78 1.39
N LYS A 126 -6.14 -14.42 1.04
CA LYS A 126 -7.25 -14.39 2.00
C LYS A 126 -7.54 -15.81 2.52
N GLU A 127 -7.59 -16.79 1.63
CA GLU A 127 -7.81 -18.19 1.99
C GLU A 127 -6.67 -18.74 2.88
N ALA A 128 -5.42 -18.40 2.61
CA ALA A 128 -4.27 -18.81 3.43
C ALA A 128 -4.35 -18.29 4.88
N VAL A 129 -5.02 -17.16 5.11
CA VAL A 129 -5.26 -16.65 6.46
C VAL A 129 -6.44 -17.38 7.11
N GLU A 130 -7.55 -17.48 6.39
CA GLU A 130 -8.80 -18.09 6.89
C GLU A 130 -8.64 -19.59 7.18
N SER A 131 -7.86 -20.31 6.36
CA SER A 131 -7.60 -21.74 6.52
C SER A 131 -6.81 -22.07 7.79
N LYS A 132 -6.08 -21.10 8.37
CA LYS A 132 -5.40 -21.25 9.67
C LYS A 132 -6.27 -20.87 10.85
N GLY A 133 -7.53 -20.49 10.62
CA GLY A 133 -8.47 -20.10 11.66
C GLY A 133 -8.30 -18.66 12.14
N LEU A 134 -7.67 -17.79 11.35
CA LEU A 134 -7.63 -16.36 11.59
C LEU A 134 -8.58 -15.63 10.64
N GLU A 135 -9.23 -14.58 11.12
CA GLU A 135 -9.88 -13.61 10.24
C GLU A 135 -8.86 -12.60 9.70
N VAL A 136 -9.07 -12.11 8.47
CA VAL A 136 -8.17 -11.13 7.84
C VAL A 136 -7.92 -9.88 8.70
N PRO A 137 -8.93 -9.25 9.34
CA PRO A 137 -8.69 -8.11 10.22
C PRO A 137 -7.79 -8.46 11.42
N ARG A 138 -7.98 -9.64 12.03
CA ARG A 138 -7.15 -10.09 13.16
C ARG A 138 -5.71 -10.37 12.73
N PHE A 139 -5.53 -11.00 11.57
CA PHE A 139 -4.21 -11.18 10.97
C PHE A 139 -3.49 -9.85 10.74
N GLN A 140 -4.18 -8.80 10.27
CA GLN A 140 -3.60 -7.47 10.08
C GLN A 140 -3.19 -6.81 11.40
N GLN A 141 -3.95 -7.01 12.47
CA GLN A 141 -3.59 -6.54 13.81
C GLN A 141 -2.33 -7.23 14.32
N ILE A 142 -2.25 -8.56 14.19
CA ILE A 142 -1.07 -9.33 14.58
C ILE A 142 0.13 -8.90 13.74
N LEU A 143 -0.04 -8.69 12.43
CA LEU A 143 1.01 -8.18 11.55
C LEU A 143 1.56 -6.82 12.02
N ALA A 144 0.68 -5.90 12.43
CA ALA A 144 1.09 -4.60 12.97
C ALA A 144 1.89 -4.78 14.27
N ALA A 145 1.37 -5.58 15.22
CA ALA A 145 2.03 -5.87 16.47
C ALA A 145 3.41 -6.54 16.29
N VAL A 146 3.52 -7.53 15.39
CA VAL A 146 4.78 -8.22 15.06
C VAL A 146 5.82 -7.26 14.45
N ARG A 147 5.39 -6.27 13.67
CA ARG A 147 6.31 -5.24 13.12
C ARG A 147 6.87 -4.34 14.21
N GLU A 148 6.04 -3.99 15.19
CA GLU A 148 6.37 -3.04 16.26
C GLU A 148 7.12 -3.71 17.42
N GLN A 149 6.77 -4.94 17.78
CA GLN A 149 7.25 -5.62 18.98
C GLN A 149 8.35 -6.65 18.64
N PRO A 150 9.62 -6.42 19.07
CA PRO A 150 10.72 -7.33 18.77
C PRO A 150 10.53 -8.75 19.30
N THR A 151 9.86 -8.91 20.44
CA THR A 151 9.58 -10.22 21.07
C THR A 151 8.66 -11.06 20.21
N LEU A 152 7.54 -10.50 19.76
CA LEU A 152 6.60 -11.19 18.86
C LEU A 152 7.27 -11.55 17.52
N ARG A 153 8.12 -10.67 16.99
CA ARG A 153 8.89 -10.96 15.78
C ARG A 153 9.84 -12.15 15.96
N GLN A 154 10.50 -12.24 17.12
CA GLN A 154 11.39 -13.37 17.43
C GLN A 154 10.59 -14.68 17.54
N GLU A 155 9.43 -14.65 18.20
CA GLU A 155 8.56 -15.83 18.36
C GLU A 155 8.07 -16.35 17.02
N VAL A 156 7.53 -15.48 16.16
CA VAL A 156 7.12 -15.85 14.79
C VAL A 156 8.28 -16.44 14.00
N GLN A 157 9.48 -15.82 14.11
CA GLN A 157 10.65 -16.30 13.38
C GLN A 157 11.11 -17.68 13.85
N GLN A 158 11.01 -17.98 15.15
CA GLN A 158 11.36 -19.29 15.72
C GLN A 158 10.41 -20.37 15.21
N ILE A 159 9.09 -20.12 15.20
CA ILE A 159 8.09 -21.07 14.68
C ILE A 159 8.37 -21.39 13.21
N ILE A 160 8.60 -20.37 12.39
CA ILE A 160 8.90 -20.56 10.96
C ILE A 160 10.18 -21.38 10.75
N GLN A 161 11.19 -21.18 11.59
CA GLN A 161 12.44 -21.94 11.52
C GLN A 161 12.26 -23.38 11.95
N SER A 162 11.60 -23.64 13.07
CA SER A 162 11.42 -25.00 13.58
C SER A 162 10.65 -25.91 12.61
N GLU A 163 9.65 -25.37 11.92
CA GLU A 163 8.88 -26.14 10.93
C GLU A 163 9.64 -26.37 9.61
N SER A 164 10.71 -25.61 9.35
CA SER A 164 11.52 -25.80 8.13
C SER A 164 12.54 -26.94 8.27
N ASP A 165 12.79 -27.39 9.51
CA ASP A 165 13.77 -28.42 9.86
C ASP A 165 13.13 -29.83 10.07
N GLU A 166 11.80 -29.94 9.96
CA GLU A 166 11.03 -31.21 9.97
C GLU A 166 10.71 -31.71 8.55
#